data_AF-A0AAU0V786-F1
#
_entry.id   AF-A0AAU0V786-F1
#
_cell.length_a   1.000
_cell.length_b   1.000
_cell.length_c   1.000
_cell.angle_alpha   90.00
_cell.angle_beta   90.00
_cell.angle_gamma   90.00
#
_symmetry.space_group_name_H-M   'P 1'
#
loop_
_entity.id
_entity.type
_entity.pdbx_description
1 polymer ?
#
loop_
_entity_poly.entity_id
_entity_poly.type
_entity_poly.pdbx_seq_one_letter_code
_entity_poly.pdbx_strand_id
1 'polypeptide(L)' 'MSGPEPHVGWTVEQRAAVKRYLQFGAVFAFAGVVLSVFLIASGNSGGWGLLLLLGCISITGYFFVQRGKNGPA' A
#
# COMPACT_ATOMS: atom_id res chain seq x y z
N MET A 1 13.30 -27.09 -24.79
CA MET A 1 12.29 -27.21 -23.71
C MET A 1 12.04 -25.82 -23.17
N SER A 2 10.96 -25.17 -23.60
CA SER A 2 10.46 -23.94 -23.00
C SER A 2 9.84 -24.30 -21.65
N GLY A 3 10.48 -23.90 -20.54
CA GLY A 3 9.91 -24.08 -19.20
C GLY A 3 8.61 -23.26 -19.08
N PRO A 4 7.62 -23.71 -18.29
CA PRO A 4 6.39 -22.96 -18.09
C PRO A 4 6.75 -21.59 -17.52
N GLU A 5 6.33 -20.53 -18.21
CA GLU A 5 6.46 -19.17 -17.71
C GLU A 5 5.84 -19.12 -16.31
N PRO A 6 6.52 -18.59 -15.28
CA PRO A 6 5.92 -18.49 -13.97
C PRO A 6 4.77 -17.50 -14.10
N HIS A 7 3.54 -17.99 -14.09
CA HIS A 7 2.34 -17.18 -14.01
C HIS A 7 2.37 -16.48 -12.63
N VAL A 8 2.95 -15.27 -12.57
CA VAL A 8 3.04 -14.45 -11.35
C VAL A 8 1.70 -13.77 -11.09
N GLY A 9 0.61 -14.54 -11.11
CA GLY A 9 -0.72 -14.15 -10.67
C GLY A 9 -0.92 -14.62 -9.23
N TRP A 10 -1.55 -13.80 -8.38
CA TRP A 10 -1.89 -14.27 -7.03
C TRP A 10 -3.04 -15.25 -7.09
N THR A 11 -2.92 -16.33 -6.32
CA THR A 11 -4.06 -17.21 -6.04
C THR A 11 -5.19 -16.45 -5.33
N VAL A 12 -6.43 -16.93 -5.47
CA VAL A 12 -7.62 -16.29 -4.86
C VAL A 12 -7.45 -16.13 -3.34
N GLU A 13 -6.87 -17.14 -2.68
CA GLU A 13 -6.57 -17.14 -1.25
C GLU A 13 -5.51 -16.08 -0.88
N GLN A 14 -4.41 -15.97 -1.66
CA GLN A 14 -3.41 -14.92 -1.43
C GLN A 14 -4.01 -13.53 -1.62
N ARG A 15 -4.85 -13.33 -2.62
CA ARG A 15 -5.51 -12.04 -2.87
C ARG A 15 -6.43 -11.65 -1.71
N ALA A 16 -7.15 -12.61 -1.13
CA ALA A 16 -8.00 -12.38 0.04
C ALA A 16 -7.18 -12.01 1.29
N ALA A 17 -6.09 -12.73 1.55
CA ALA A 17 -5.19 -12.44 2.67
C ALA A 17 -4.57 -11.04 2.54
N VAL A 18 -4.01 -10.72 1.36
CA VAL A 18 -3.40 -9.41 1.11
C VAL A 18 -4.42 -8.29 1.23
N LYS A 19 -5.63 -8.45 0.69
CA LYS A 19 -6.71 -7.47 0.84
C LYS A 19 -7.02 -7.17 2.31
N ARG A 20 -7.01 -8.18 3.18
CA ARG A 20 -7.25 -8.04 4.63
C ARG A 20 -6.14 -7.24 5.31
N TYR A 21 -4.88 -7.54 5.01
CA TYR A 21 -3.74 -6.78 5.52
C TYR A 21 -3.71 -5.35 5.02
N LEU A 22 -4.08 -5.11 3.75
CA LEU A 22 -4.22 -3.76 3.21
C LEU A 22 -5.32 -2.97 3.89
N GLN A 23 -6.47 -3.58 4.16
CA GLN A 23 -7.54 -2.90 4.90
C GLN A 23 -7.09 -2.51 6.30
N PHE A 24 -6.39 -3.41 7.00
CA PHE A 24 -5.81 -3.10 8.30
C PHE A 24 -4.79 -1.96 8.20
N GLY A 25 -3.85 -2.03 7.25
CA GLY A 25 -2.85 -0.98 7.00
C GLY A 25 -3.47 0.36 6.60
N ALA A 26 -4.60 0.36 5.88
CA ALA A 26 -5.31 1.57 5.48
C ALA A 26 -5.85 2.36 6.69
N VAL A 27 -6.25 1.68 7.76
CA VAL A 27 -6.68 2.36 9.00
C VAL A 27 -5.52 3.11 9.64
N PHE A 28 -4.34 2.49 9.71
CA PHE A 28 -3.14 3.16 10.23
C PHE A 28 -2.66 4.29 9.31
N ALA A 29 -2.73 4.09 7.98
CA ALA A 29 -2.42 5.14 7.02
C ALA A 29 -3.35 6.34 7.20
N PHE A 30 -4.65 6.13 7.39
CA PHE A 30 -5.62 7.19 7.67
C PHE A 30 -5.29 7.93 8.98
N ALA A 31 -5.05 7.20 10.07
CA ALA A 31 -4.65 7.81 11.34
C ALA A 31 -3.35 8.62 11.22
N GLY A 32 -2.37 8.11 10.46
CA GLY A 32 -1.13 8.80 10.18
C GLY A 32 -1.32 10.09 9.37
N VAL A 33 -2.23 10.09 8.38
CA VAL A 33 -2.56 11.29 7.61
C VAL A 33 -3.23 12.33 8.50
N VAL A 34 -4.18 11.93 9.35
CA VAL A 34 -4.83 12.83 10.31
C VAL A 34 -3.80 13.45 11.25
N LEU A 35 -2.88 12.65 11.81
CA LEU A 35 -1.80 13.13 12.66
C LEU A 35 -0.87 14.09 11.91
N SER A 36 -0.52 13.76 10.67
CA SER A 36 0.32 14.61 9.82
C SER A 36 -0.32 15.97 9.55
N VAL A 37 -1.62 16.01 9.20
CA VAL A 37 -2.38 17.26 9.03
C VAL A 37 -2.41 18.06 10.34
N PHE A 38 -2.63 17.40 11.47
CA PHE A 38 -2.59 18.04 12.79
C PHE A 38 -1.22 18.68 13.07
N LEU A 39 -0.12 17.98 12.78
CA LEU A 39 1.24 18.50 12.93
C LEU A 39 1.53 19.69 12.01
N ILE A 40 1.06 19.65 10.76
CA ILE A 40 1.20 20.77 9.83
C ILE A 40 0.42 21.98 10.36
N ALA A 41 -0.82 21.77 10.82
CA ALA A 41 -1.66 22.82 11.39
C ALA A 41 -1.05 23.41 12.68
N SER A 42 -0.35 22.62 13.48
CA SER A 42 0.38 23.08 14.66
C SER A 42 1.71 23.78 14.33
N GLY A 43 2.00 24.03 13.05
CA GLY A 43 3.24 24.69 12.60
C GLY A 43 4.49 23.80 12.64
N ASN A 44 4.34 22.47 12.79
CA ASN A 44 5.44 21.53 12.83
C ASN A 44 5.81 21.03 11.43
N SER A 45 7.02 21.36 10.97
CA SER A 45 7.56 20.91 9.68
C SER A 45 7.70 19.40 9.56
N GLY A 46 7.77 18.67 10.68
CA GLY A 46 7.76 17.20 10.71
C GLY A 46 6.48 16.57 10.15
N GLY A 47 5.36 17.31 10.15
CA GLY A 47 4.11 16.86 9.54
C GLY A 47 4.25 16.61 8.04
N TRP A 48 4.99 17.46 7.31
CA TRP A 48 5.27 17.27 5.88
C TRP A 48 6.10 16.01 5.60
N GLY A 49 7.10 15.73 6.45
CA GLY A 49 7.90 14.51 6.34
C GLY A 49 7.07 13.25 6.56
N LEU A 50 6.19 13.26 7.56
CA LEU A 50 5.25 12.17 7.82
C LEU A 50 4.27 11.97 6.66
N LEU A 51 3.75 13.06 6.08
CA LEU A 51 2.82 13.00 4.95
C LEU A 51 3.49 12.39 3.71
N LEU A 52 4.73 12.80 3.42
CA LEU A 52 5.52 12.27 2.30
C LEU A 52 5.78 10.77 2.47
N LEU A 53 6.21 10.35 3.66
CA LEU A 53 6.47 8.95 3.97
C LEU A 53 5.21 8.09 3.77
N LEU A 54 4.07 8.55 4.31
CA LEU A 54 2.78 7.86 4.16
C LEU A 54 2.35 7.78 2.70
N GLY A 55 2.56 8.85 1.93
CA GLY A 55 2.33 8.87 0.49
C GLY A 55 3.16 7.82 -0.25
N CYS A 56 4.48 7.76 0.01
CA CYS A 56 5.39 6.79 -0.60
C CYS A 56 5.00 5.33 -0.30
N ILE A 57 4.67 5.03 0.95
CA ILE A 57 4.23 3.68 1.36
C ILE A 57 2.92 3.32 0.65
N SER A 58 1.97 4.26 0.61
CA SER A 58 0.66 4.05 -0.03
C SER A 58 0.78 3.79 -1.53
N ILE A 59 1.60 4.57 -2.24
CA ILE A 59 1.86 4.40 -3.68
C ILE A 59 2.54 3.05 -3.95
N THR A 60 3.56 2.69 -3.16
CA THR A 60 4.27 1.42 -3.31
C THR A 60 3.33 0.23 -3.08
N GLY A 61 2.51 0.29 -2.03
CA GLY A 61 1.49 -0.73 -1.75
C GLY A 61 0.45 -0.84 -2.88
N TYR A 62 -0.04 0.29 -3.39
CA TYR A 62 -0.98 0.31 -4.51
C TYR A 62 -0.37 -0.30 -5.77
N PHE A 63 0.87 0.06 -6.12
CA PHE A 63 1.58 -0.49 -7.27
C PHE A 63 1.74 -2.01 -7.16
N PHE A 64 2.11 -2.51 -5.99
CA PHE A 64 2.31 -3.94 -5.75
C PHE A 64 0.99 -4.72 -5.88
N VAL A 65 -0.10 -4.18 -5.34
CA VAL A 65 -1.45 -4.75 -5.48
C VAL A 65 -1.92 -4.73 -6.92
N GLN A 66 -1.66 -3.65 -7.65
CA GLN A 66 -2.05 -3.52 -9.04
C GLN A 66 -1.30 -4.51 -9.93
N ARG A 67 0.00 -4.71 -9.69
CA ARG A 67 0.81 -5.75 -10.35
C ARG A 67 0.30 -7.15 -10.04
N GLY A 68 0.02 -7.48 -8.78
CA GLY A 68 -0.50 -8.79 -8.37
C GLY A 68 -1.91 -9.08 -8.91
N LYS A 69 -2.71 -8.04 -9.16
CA LYS A 69 -4.04 -8.14 -9.79
C LYS A 69 -4.00 -8.31 -11.31
N ASN A 70 -2.96 -7.79 -11.97
CA ASN A 70 -2.83 -7.77 -13.43
C ASN A 70 -1.94 -8.91 -13.97
N GLY A 71 -1.46 -9.81 -13.12
CA GLY A 71 -0.78 -11.04 -13.56
C GLY A 71 -1.76 -11.96 -14.29
N PRO A 72 -1.32 -12.69 -15.34
CA PRO A 72 -2.19 -13.59 -16.09
C PRO A 72 -2.81 -14.64 -15.15
N ALA A 73 -4.12 -14.83 -15.31
CA ALA A 73 -4.94 -15.80 -14.59
C ALA A 73 -4.64 -17.23 -15.02
#